data_AF-A0A842MJD7-F1
#
_entry.id   AF-A0A842MJD7-F1
#
_cell.length_a   1.000
_cell.length_b   1.000
_cell.length_c   1.000
_cell.angle_alpha   90.00
_cell.angle_beta   90.00
_cell.angle_gamma   90.00
#
_symmetry.space_group_name_H-M   'P 1'
#
loop_
_entity.id
_entity.type
_entity.pdbx_description
1 polymer ?
#
loop_
_entity_poly.entity_id
_entity_poly.type
_entity_poly.pdbx_seq_one_letter_code
_entity_poly.pdbx_strand_id
1 'polypeptide(L)'
;MSFQDGSERGIDEFKVELALLRRDLVERLRRIEEYITFLESDIGRIRLDLQRINDKLSDFANRDAAYPKASIITPTSKPQEIIKTEPPRLQVPLQTQVPLPEQPPPTPATTQTSTAQNSVPLQKAPERREFLNQTEIAIIKYLIENPGTKSATPIAAAINKAREHVARTLKKLADEKKIIRDETTWPYSYIVPEEIKKAVLEEAQPAAQG
;
A
#
# COMPACT_ATOMS: atom_id res chain seq x y z
N MET A 1 67.56 5.06 16.73
CA MET A 1 66.80 5.12 15.46
C MET A 1 65.54 4.27 15.63
N SER A 2 64.43 4.66 14.99
CA SER A 2 63.27 3.81 14.67
C SER A 2 62.06 3.79 15.64
N PHE A 3 61.43 4.95 15.87
CA PHE A 3 60.04 5.01 16.37
C PHE A 3 59.08 5.80 15.45
N GLN A 4 59.57 6.46 14.39
CA GLN A 4 58.73 7.22 13.45
C GLN A 4 58.15 6.38 12.30
N ASP A 5 58.76 5.23 11.98
CA ASP A 5 58.41 4.39 10.82
C ASP A 5 57.12 3.55 10.99
N GLY A 6 56.54 3.52 12.20
CA GLY A 6 55.25 2.87 12.46
C GLY A 6 54.06 3.79 12.19
N SER A 7 54.20 5.09 12.46
CA SER A 7 53.11 6.07 12.33
C SER A 7 52.84 6.44 10.87
N GLU A 8 53.87 6.50 10.03
CA GLU A 8 53.69 6.85 8.61
C GLU A 8 52.97 5.74 7.83
N ARG A 9 53.26 4.46 8.12
CA ARG A 9 52.58 3.32 7.51
C ARG A 9 51.07 3.29 7.79
N GLY A 10 50.66 3.56 9.03
CA GLY A 10 49.23 3.61 9.37
C GLY A 10 48.49 4.76 8.67
N ILE A 11 49.16 5.89 8.46
CA ILE A 11 48.59 7.03 7.71
C ILE A 11 48.41 6.66 6.23
N ASP A 12 49.36 5.95 5.63
CA ASP A 12 49.27 5.55 4.23
C ASP A 12 48.22 4.46 4.00
N GLU A 13 48.05 3.52 4.93
CA GLU A 13 46.96 2.54 4.91
C GLU A 13 45.59 3.24 4.97
N PHE A 14 45.42 4.21 5.89
CA PHE A 14 44.19 4.99 5.98
C PHE A 14 43.90 5.81 4.72
N LYS A 15 44.93 6.39 4.09
CA LYS A 15 44.77 7.10 2.80
C LYS A 15 44.28 6.16 1.70
N VAL A 16 44.77 4.92 1.66
CA VAL A 16 44.34 3.91 0.68
C VAL A 16 42.87 3.54 0.92
N GLU A 17 42.49 3.27 2.17
CA GLU A 17 41.09 3.00 2.52
C GLU A 17 40.16 4.18 2.15
N LEU A 18 40.59 5.41 2.45
CA LEU A 18 39.86 6.61 2.10
C LEU A 18 39.71 6.79 0.59
N ALA A 19 40.75 6.44 -0.19
CA ALA A 19 40.70 6.48 -1.65
C ALA A 19 39.73 5.43 -2.21
N LEU A 20 39.71 4.22 -1.65
CA LEU A 20 38.76 3.17 -2.03
C LEU A 20 37.32 3.57 -1.71
N LEU A 21 37.08 4.14 -0.52
CA LEU A 21 35.77 4.64 -0.13
C LEU A 21 35.30 5.78 -1.04
N ARG A 22 36.20 6.71 -1.37
CA ARG A 22 35.89 7.80 -2.31
C ARG A 22 35.52 7.25 -3.69
N ARG A 23 36.24 6.25 -4.18
CA ARG A 23 35.94 5.59 -5.46
C ARG A 23 34.55 4.95 -5.45
N ASP A 24 34.24 4.17 -4.41
CA ASP A 24 32.94 3.51 -4.26
C ASP A 24 31.79 4.53 -4.19
N LEU A 25 31.97 5.60 -3.43
CA LEU A 25 30.98 6.69 -3.35
C LEU A 25 30.73 7.33 -4.72
N VAL A 26 31.80 7.59 -5.49
CA VAL A 26 31.68 8.17 -6.84
C VAL A 26 30.98 7.21 -7.79
N GLU A 27 31.30 5.92 -7.76
CA GLU A 27 30.60 4.92 -8.58
C GLU A 27 29.11 4.81 -8.21
N ARG A 28 28.78 4.87 -6.92
CA ARG A 28 27.40 4.84 -6.45
C ARG A 28 26.63 6.09 -6.89
N LEU A 29 27.25 7.27 -6.77
CA LEU A 29 26.67 8.53 -7.27
C LEU A 29 26.42 8.47 -8.77
N ARG A 30 27.39 7.98 -9.54
CA ARG A 30 27.24 7.79 -10.99
C ARG A 30 26.06 6.88 -11.34
N ARG A 31 25.89 5.74 -10.66
CA ARG A 31 24.73 4.86 -10.88
C ARG A 31 23.40 5.54 -10.55
N ILE A 32 23.38 6.38 -9.52
CA ILE A 32 22.20 7.18 -9.16
C ILE A 32 21.90 8.20 -10.26
N GLU A 33 22.90 8.90 -10.78
CA GLU A 33 22.75 9.86 -11.88
C GLU A 33 22.23 9.18 -13.17
N GLU A 34 22.79 8.01 -13.52
CA GLU A 34 22.31 7.19 -14.64
C GLU A 34 20.85 6.76 -14.44
N TYR A 35 20.45 6.42 -13.21
CA TYR A 35 19.07 6.08 -12.91
C TYR A 35 18.12 7.28 -12.97
N ILE A 36 18.56 8.45 -12.50
CA ILE A 36 17.77 9.69 -12.59
C ILE A 36 17.52 10.04 -14.06
N THR A 37 18.56 10.05 -14.90
CA THR A 37 18.41 10.36 -16.34
C THR A 37 17.51 9.36 -17.07
N PHE A 38 17.55 8.08 -16.68
CA PHE A 38 16.61 7.08 -17.14
C PHE A 38 15.16 7.41 -16.75
N LEU A 39 14.91 7.73 -15.46
CA LEU A 39 13.58 8.11 -14.98
C LEU A 39 13.05 9.38 -15.65
N GLU A 40 13.91 10.38 -15.88
CA GLU A 40 13.54 11.60 -16.60
C GLU A 40 13.06 11.29 -18.01
N SER A 41 13.72 10.35 -18.69
CA SER A 41 13.33 9.89 -20.02
C SER A 41 11.96 9.20 -20.01
N ASP A 42 11.71 8.32 -19.03
CA ASP A 42 10.42 7.63 -18.88
C ASP A 42 9.29 8.60 -18.53
N ILE A 43 9.53 9.54 -17.61
CA ILE A 43 8.58 10.61 -17.28
C ILE A 43 8.26 11.44 -18.52
N GLY A 44 9.27 11.76 -19.34
CA GLY A 44 9.09 12.47 -20.61
C GLY A 44 8.15 11.71 -21.56
N ARG A 45 8.33 10.39 -21.71
CA ARG A 45 7.46 9.54 -22.54
C ARG A 45 6.03 9.51 -22.01
N ILE A 46 5.86 9.29 -20.70
CA ILE A 46 4.54 9.25 -20.05
C ILE A 46 3.80 10.58 -20.23
N ARG A 47 4.49 11.71 -20.08
CA ARG A 47 3.90 13.03 -20.33
C ARG A 47 3.41 13.19 -21.77
N LEU A 48 4.20 12.72 -22.73
CA LEU A 48 3.84 12.78 -24.15
C LEU A 48 2.63 11.88 -24.46
N ASP A 49 2.57 10.69 -23.88
CA ASP A 49 1.43 9.78 -24.04
C ASP A 49 0.16 10.34 -23.39
N LEU A 50 0.27 10.94 -22.20
CA LEU A 50 -0.83 11.64 -21.55
C LEU A 50 -1.33 12.82 -22.40
N GLN A 51 -0.42 13.60 -22.99
CA GLN A 51 -0.80 14.69 -23.90
C GLN A 51 -1.56 14.14 -25.11
N ARG A 52 -1.05 13.09 -25.76
CA ARG A 52 -1.74 12.44 -26.89
C ARG A 52 -3.12 11.91 -26.52
N ILE A 53 -3.28 11.33 -25.33
CA ILE A 53 -4.58 10.84 -24.86
C ILE A 53 -5.53 12.02 -24.63
N ASN A 54 -5.04 13.10 -24.02
CA ASN A 54 -5.84 14.31 -23.77
C ASN A 54 -6.27 15.00 -25.07
N ASP A 55 -5.39 15.07 -26.07
CA ASP A 55 -5.70 15.61 -27.39
C ASP A 55 -6.79 14.77 -28.07
N LYS A 56 -6.64 13.43 -28.06
CA LYS A 56 -7.67 12.51 -28.57
C LYS A 56 -9.00 12.66 -27.86
N LEU A 57 -8.98 12.79 -26.52
CA LEU A 57 -10.21 12.98 -25.73
C LEU A 57 -10.91 14.30 -26.08
N SER A 58 -10.12 15.36 -26.27
CA SER A 58 -10.62 16.66 -26.70
C SER A 58 -11.23 16.59 -28.11
N ASP A 59 -10.60 15.86 -29.04
CA ASP A 59 -11.14 15.63 -30.38
C ASP A 59 -12.46 14.86 -30.35
N PHE A 60 -12.60 13.82 -29.50
CA PHE A 60 -13.86 13.10 -29.33
C PHE A 60 -14.96 14.01 -28.78
N ALA A 61 -14.67 14.81 -27.75
CA ALA A 61 -15.63 15.76 -27.18
C ALA A 61 -16.09 16.82 -28.21
N ASN A 62 -15.16 17.32 -29.04
CA ASN A 62 -15.47 18.29 -30.09
C ASN A 62 -16.24 17.65 -31.26
N ARG A 63 -15.99 16.37 -31.57
CA ARG A 63 -16.68 15.64 -32.62
C ARG A 63 -18.13 15.31 -32.24
N ASP A 64 -18.41 15.05 -30.96
CA ASP A 64 -19.78 14.94 -30.45
C ASP A 64 -20.54 16.27 -30.47
N ALA A 65 -19.83 17.41 -30.42
CA ALA A 65 -20.44 18.75 -30.55
C ALA A 65 -20.71 19.16 -32.02
N ALA A 66 -20.04 18.54 -33.00
CA ALA A 66 -20.13 18.91 -34.43
C ALA A 66 -21.27 18.21 -35.20
N TYR A 67 -21.94 17.22 -34.60
CA TYR A 67 -23.16 16.62 -35.16
C TYR A 67 -24.37 17.03 -34.30
N PRO A 68 -25.30 17.87 -34.79
CA PRO A 68 -26.54 18.09 -34.07
C PRO A 68 -27.37 16.82 -34.17
N LYS A 69 -27.38 16.01 -33.11
CA LYS A 69 -28.37 14.94 -32.97
C LYS A 69 -29.76 15.57 -32.93
N ALA A 70 -30.57 15.21 -33.92
CA ALA A 70 -31.99 15.43 -33.90
C ALA A 70 -32.61 14.83 -32.61
N SER A 71 -33.57 15.60 -32.09
CA SER A 71 -34.38 15.48 -30.87
C SER A 71 -34.91 14.08 -30.50
N ILE A 72 -35.24 13.94 -29.18
CA ILE A 72 -36.25 13.09 -28.48
C ILE A 72 -35.59 12.51 -27.19
N ILE A 73 -35.91 12.80 -25.91
CA ILE A 73 -36.95 13.61 -25.22
C ILE A 73 -36.40 13.97 -23.80
N THR A 74 -36.73 15.16 -23.31
CA THR A 74 -36.64 15.59 -21.90
C THR A 74 -37.99 15.34 -21.19
N PRO A 75 -38.05 15.13 -19.87
CA PRO A 75 -39.16 15.65 -19.09
C PRO A 75 -38.71 16.88 -18.30
N THR A 76 -39.37 17.98 -18.62
CA THR A 76 -39.34 19.29 -17.99
C THR A 76 -39.99 19.26 -16.61
N SER A 77 -39.41 19.96 -15.63
CA SER A 77 -40.17 20.75 -14.65
C SER A 77 -39.37 22.02 -14.32
N LYS A 78 -39.80 23.13 -14.93
CA LYS A 78 -39.56 24.53 -14.56
C LYS A 78 -40.50 24.94 -13.39
N PRO A 79 -40.53 26.20 -12.86
CA PRO A 79 -39.68 27.41 -13.02
C PRO A 79 -39.30 28.05 -11.64
N GLN A 80 -38.45 29.06 -11.45
CA GLN A 80 -38.44 30.48 -11.85
C GLN A 80 -37.08 31.07 -11.38
N GLU A 81 -36.24 31.68 -12.22
CA GLU A 81 -36.29 33.03 -12.83
C GLU A 81 -35.53 34.16 -12.07
N ILE A 82 -34.35 34.50 -12.65
CA ILE A 82 -33.73 35.83 -12.91
C ILE A 82 -33.23 36.67 -11.69
N ILE A 83 -32.01 37.25 -11.57
CA ILE A 83 -31.29 38.38 -12.26
C ILE A 83 -29.96 38.54 -11.46
N LYS A 84 -28.72 38.37 -11.99
CA LYS A 84 -27.82 39.33 -12.70
C LYS A 84 -26.62 39.85 -11.84
N THR A 85 -25.40 39.71 -12.40
CA THR A 85 -24.16 40.53 -12.28
C THR A 85 -23.45 40.82 -10.93
N GLU A 86 -22.24 40.22 -10.79
CA GLU A 86 -20.88 40.79 -10.49
C GLU A 86 -20.56 41.62 -9.19
N PRO A 87 -19.27 41.87 -8.82
CA PRO A 87 -18.61 41.42 -7.57
C PRO A 87 -18.18 42.62 -6.66
N PRO A 88 -17.03 42.58 -5.95
CA PRO A 88 -16.66 41.87 -4.72
C PRO A 88 -16.69 42.81 -3.48
N ARG A 89 -16.88 42.29 -2.26
CA ARG A 89 -16.53 43.06 -1.05
C ARG A 89 -16.10 42.20 0.13
N LEU A 90 -14.87 42.47 0.55
CA LEU A 90 -14.19 42.00 1.76
C LEU A 90 -15.07 42.15 3.02
N GLN A 91 -15.04 41.14 3.90
CA GLN A 91 -14.89 41.33 5.35
C GLN A 91 -14.77 39.99 6.12
N VAL A 92 -13.65 39.86 6.84
CA VAL A 92 -13.45 39.02 8.04
C VAL A 92 -13.52 40.03 9.22
N PRO A 93 -14.18 39.77 10.37
CA PRO A 93 -13.46 39.18 11.51
C PRO A 93 -14.25 38.38 12.57
N LEU A 94 -13.54 37.40 13.14
CA LEU A 94 -13.55 36.90 14.54
C LEU A 94 -14.89 36.56 15.24
N GLN A 95 -15.00 35.31 15.72
CA GLN A 95 -14.89 35.02 17.17
C GLN A 95 -14.76 33.52 17.49
N THR A 96 -13.73 33.24 18.29
CA THR A 96 -13.41 32.01 19.03
C THR A 96 -14.48 31.69 20.09
N GLN A 97 -14.84 30.40 20.28
CA GLN A 97 -14.87 29.73 21.60
C GLN A 97 -15.24 28.24 21.53
N VAL A 98 -14.42 27.43 22.20
CA VAL A 98 -14.63 26.06 22.70
C VAL A 98 -14.59 26.23 24.23
N PRO A 99 -15.52 25.70 25.08
CA PRO A 99 -15.45 24.29 25.57
C PRO A 99 -16.75 23.59 26.10
N LEU A 100 -16.79 22.24 25.97
CA LEU A 100 -17.20 21.13 26.89
C LEU A 100 -18.26 21.32 28.05
N PRO A 101 -18.75 20.25 28.73
CA PRO A 101 -19.65 19.09 28.44
C PRO A 101 -20.98 19.11 29.27
N GLU A 102 -21.77 18.01 29.26
CA GLU A 102 -22.48 17.36 30.41
C GLU A 102 -23.95 16.90 30.13
N GLN A 103 -24.23 15.63 30.49
CA GLN A 103 -25.50 14.85 30.52
C GLN A 103 -26.24 15.05 31.87
N PRO A 104 -27.32 14.33 32.28
CA PRO A 104 -28.60 13.81 31.72
C PRO A 104 -29.79 14.27 32.66
N PRO A 105 -30.87 13.53 33.06
CA PRO A 105 -31.86 12.53 32.51
C PRO A 105 -33.35 13.06 32.68
N PRO A 106 -34.50 12.31 32.81
CA PRO A 106 -34.84 10.87 32.71
C PRO A 106 -36.12 10.46 31.90
N THR A 107 -36.20 9.14 31.65
CA THR A 107 -37.29 8.19 31.24
C THR A 107 -38.47 8.12 32.25
N PRO A 108 -39.62 7.35 32.10
CA PRO A 108 -39.73 5.93 31.65
C PRO A 108 -41.07 5.32 31.13
N ALA A 109 -40.97 4.12 30.51
CA ALA A 109 -41.78 2.88 30.65
C ALA A 109 -41.33 1.89 29.52
N THR A 110 -40.59 0.78 29.70
CA THR A 110 -40.68 -0.46 30.52
C THR A 110 -41.86 -1.34 30.08
N THR A 111 -41.74 -2.59 29.58
CA THR A 111 -41.19 -3.87 30.15
C THR A 111 -41.20 -4.90 28.96
N GLN A 112 -40.35 -5.92 28.78
CA GLN A 112 -39.92 -6.94 29.74
C GLN A 112 -38.54 -7.56 29.43
N THR A 113 -37.88 -7.90 30.54
CA THR A 113 -36.64 -8.65 30.77
C THR A 113 -36.86 -10.15 30.87
N SER A 114 -35.82 -10.94 30.61
CA SER A 114 -35.57 -12.21 31.30
C SER A 114 -34.06 -12.43 31.41
N THR A 115 -33.59 -12.56 32.66
CA THR A 115 -32.20 -12.77 33.08
C THR A 115 -32.16 -14.06 33.89
N ALA A 116 -31.22 -14.97 33.63
CA ALA A 116 -30.57 -15.86 34.60
C ALA A 116 -29.54 -16.70 33.82
N GLN A 117 -28.25 -16.34 33.91
CA GLN A 117 -27.26 -17.08 34.69
C GLN A 117 -27.12 -18.55 34.28
N ASN A 118 -26.06 -18.87 33.53
CA ASN A 118 -25.28 -20.06 33.85
C ASN A 118 -23.81 -19.90 33.47
N SER A 119 -23.00 -20.42 34.36
CA SER A 119 -21.55 -20.51 34.44
C SER A 119 -20.86 -21.20 33.24
N VAL A 120 -19.68 -20.67 32.91
CA VAL A 120 -18.51 -21.22 32.20
C VAL A 120 -18.52 -22.77 32.09
N PRO A 121 -18.26 -23.33 30.90
CA PRO A 121 -16.87 -23.59 30.51
C PRO A 121 -16.53 -23.18 29.08
N LEU A 122 -15.39 -22.51 28.93
CA LEU A 122 -14.33 -22.88 28.01
C LEU A 122 -14.70 -24.03 27.05
N GLN A 123 -15.36 -23.70 25.95
CA GLN A 123 -15.42 -24.59 24.79
C GLN A 123 -14.63 -23.93 23.68
N LYS A 124 -13.34 -24.27 23.71
CA LYS A 124 -12.47 -24.45 22.57
C LYS A 124 -13.23 -25.27 21.51
N ALA A 125 -14.07 -24.59 20.73
CA ALA A 125 -14.70 -25.16 19.56
C ALA A 125 -13.72 -24.96 18.39
N PRO A 126 -13.59 -25.99 17.55
CA PRO A 126 -12.34 -26.37 16.92
C PRO A 126 -11.88 -25.30 15.95
N GLU A 127 -10.56 -25.12 15.91
CA GLU A 127 -9.79 -24.54 14.81
C GLU A 127 -10.58 -24.63 13.51
N ARG A 128 -11.30 -23.56 13.16
CA ARG A 128 -11.72 -23.36 11.79
C ARG A 128 -10.41 -23.18 11.06
N ARG A 129 -9.92 -24.28 10.48
CA ARG A 129 -8.86 -24.25 9.47
C ARG A 129 -9.41 -23.41 8.34
N GLU A 130 -9.21 -22.10 8.45
CA GLU A 130 -9.63 -21.12 7.47
C GLU A 130 -8.83 -21.43 6.21
N PHE A 131 -9.48 -22.17 5.30
CA PHE A 131 -9.02 -22.47 3.97
C PHE A 131 -8.32 -21.25 3.38
N LEU A 132 -7.01 -21.38 3.21
CA LEU A 132 -6.20 -20.37 2.56
C LEU A 132 -6.73 -20.20 1.14
N ASN A 133 -6.93 -18.96 0.71
CA ASN A 133 -7.29 -18.67 -0.67
C ASN A 133 -6.16 -19.17 -1.60
N GLN A 134 -6.47 -19.63 -2.82
CA GLN A 134 -5.47 -20.11 -3.79
C GLN A 134 -4.29 -19.14 -3.96
N THR A 135 -4.56 -17.83 -3.88
CA THR A 135 -3.52 -16.80 -3.95
C THR A 135 -2.69 -16.71 -2.65
N GLU A 136 -3.30 -16.90 -1.49
CA GLU A 136 -2.63 -16.94 -0.19
C GLU A 136 -1.69 -18.15 -0.09
N ILE A 137 -2.14 -19.33 -0.53
CA ILE A 137 -1.31 -20.55 -0.61
C ILE A 137 -0.10 -20.30 -1.51
N ALA A 138 -0.31 -19.71 -2.68
CA ALA A 138 0.77 -19.45 -3.62
C ALA A 138 1.79 -18.42 -3.09
N ILE A 139 1.33 -17.39 -2.37
CA ILE A 139 2.21 -16.44 -1.66
C ILE A 139 3.03 -17.15 -0.59
N ILE A 140 2.39 -17.96 0.24
CA ILE A 140 3.06 -18.68 1.32
C ILE A 140 4.09 -19.66 0.75
N LYS A 141 3.73 -20.42 -0.30
CA LYS A 141 4.65 -21.32 -1.00
C LYS A 141 5.89 -20.58 -1.50
N TYR A 142 5.69 -19.43 -2.14
CA TYR A 142 6.80 -18.61 -2.61
C TYR A 142 7.70 -18.10 -1.47
N LEU A 143 7.11 -17.71 -0.33
CA LEU A 143 7.85 -17.30 0.85
C LEU A 143 8.60 -18.45 1.54
N ILE A 144 8.12 -19.69 1.41
CA ILE A 144 8.83 -20.90 1.85
C ILE A 144 10.05 -21.16 0.97
N GLU A 145 9.89 -21.06 -0.35
CA GLU A 145 10.98 -21.26 -1.32
C GLU A 145 12.04 -20.15 -1.22
N ASN A 146 11.63 -18.93 -0.87
CA ASN A 146 12.49 -17.75 -0.76
C ASN A 146 12.35 -17.07 0.62
N PRO A 147 12.92 -17.68 1.68
CA PRO A 147 12.85 -17.11 3.02
C PRO A 147 13.58 -15.76 3.06
N GLY A 148 12.90 -14.73 3.58
CA GLY A 148 13.48 -13.39 3.64
C GLY A 148 13.31 -12.58 2.36
N THR A 149 12.37 -12.95 1.47
CA THR A 149 11.98 -12.09 0.36
C THR A 149 11.58 -10.71 0.87
N LYS A 150 12.28 -9.71 0.36
CA LYS A 150 12.05 -8.29 0.66
C LYS A 150 11.10 -7.73 -0.40
N SER A 151 10.00 -7.12 0.02
CA SER A 151 8.96 -6.50 -0.85
C SER A 151 7.95 -7.45 -1.52
N ALA A 152 6.75 -6.90 -1.76
CA ALA A 152 5.64 -7.55 -2.46
C ALA A 152 5.85 -7.67 -3.99
N THR A 153 6.81 -6.92 -4.55
CA THR A 153 7.11 -6.93 -6.00
C THR A 153 7.61 -8.28 -6.52
N PRO A 154 8.65 -8.90 -5.94
CA PRO A 154 9.13 -10.22 -6.38
C PRO A 154 8.07 -11.31 -6.24
N ILE A 155 7.28 -11.25 -5.16
CA ILE A 155 6.17 -12.17 -4.92
C ILE A 155 5.13 -12.02 -6.04
N ALA A 156 4.70 -10.80 -6.33
CA ALA A 156 3.74 -10.52 -7.39
C ALA A 156 4.17 -11.02 -8.78
N ALA A 157 5.46 -10.90 -9.10
CA ALA A 157 6.03 -11.45 -10.32
C ALA A 157 5.93 -12.98 -10.36
N ALA A 158 6.21 -13.66 -9.24
CA ALA A 158 6.20 -15.11 -9.18
C ALA A 158 4.80 -15.73 -9.30
N ILE A 159 3.79 -15.10 -8.69
CA ILE A 159 2.38 -15.55 -8.77
C ILE A 159 1.58 -14.93 -9.91
N ASN A 160 2.22 -14.10 -10.75
CA ASN A 160 1.61 -13.43 -11.90
C ASN A 160 0.31 -12.68 -11.52
N LYS A 161 0.37 -11.93 -10.42
CA LYS A 161 -0.73 -11.09 -9.91
C LYS A 161 -0.28 -9.64 -9.79
N ALA A 162 -1.25 -8.73 -9.73
CA ALA A 162 -0.95 -7.32 -9.48
C ALA A 162 -0.28 -7.13 -8.12
N ARG A 163 0.79 -6.32 -8.07
CA ARG A 163 1.52 -5.96 -6.83
C ARG A 163 0.59 -5.52 -5.71
N GLU A 164 -0.44 -4.74 -6.04
CA GLU A 164 -1.40 -4.23 -5.07
C GLU A 164 -2.23 -5.34 -4.44
N HIS A 165 -2.69 -6.30 -5.25
CA HIS A 165 -3.44 -7.45 -4.73
C HIS A 165 -2.58 -8.25 -3.75
N VAL A 166 -1.32 -8.51 -4.11
CA VAL A 166 -0.36 -9.21 -3.25
C VAL A 166 -0.09 -8.42 -1.97
N ALA A 167 0.07 -7.11 -2.04
CA ALA A 167 0.26 -6.27 -0.85
C ALA A 167 -0.95 -6.32 0.09
N ARG A 168 -2.18 -6.29 -0.44
CA ARG A 168 -3.41 -6.44 0.35
C ARG A 168 -3.49 -7.82 1.01
N THR A 169 -3.16 -8.87 0.26
CA THR A 169 -3.17 -10.25 0.78
C THR A 169 -2.08 -10.48 1.82
N LEU A 170 -0.88 -9.93 1.64
CA LEU A 170 0.19 -9.97 2.64
C LEU A 170 -0.21 -9.25 3.93
N LYS A 171 -0.86 -8.09 3.82
CA LYS A 171 -1.38 -7.38 4.98
C LYS A 171 -2.40 -8.24 5.73
N LYS A 172 -3.35 -8.84 5.00
CA LYS A 172 -4.36 -9.75 5.57
C LYS A 172 -3.71 -10.95 6.27
N LEU A 173 -2.73 -11.60 5.64
CA LEU A 173 -2.01 -12.74 6.22
C LEU A 173 -1.21 -12.34 7.48
N ALA A 174 -0.70 -11.11 7.54
CA ALA A 174 -0.01 -10.59 8.71
C ALA A 174 -0.99 -10.30 9.87
N ASP A 175 -2.15 -9.70 9.56
CA ASP A 175 -3.22 -9.45 10.53
C ASP A 175 -3.77 -10.77 11.12
N GLU A 176 -3.87 -11.81 10.29
CA GLU A 176 -4.27 -13.17 10.68
C GLU A 176 -3.15 -13.97 11.40
N LYS A 177 -1.98 -13.35 11.63
CA LYS A 177 -0.79 -13.98 12.24
C LYS A 177 -0.25 -15.20 11.48
N LYS A 178 -0.61 -15.35 10.21
CA LYS A 178 -0.12 -16.41 9.33
C LYS A 178 1.27 -16.10 8.76
N ILE A 179 1.65 -14.82 8.72
CA ILE A 179 3.00 -14.37 8.40
C ILE A 179 3.45 -13.28 9.37
N ILE A 180 4.74 -13.20 9.63
CA ILE A 180 5.35 -12.13 10.42
C ILE A 180 5.88 -11.09 9.44
N ARG A 181 5.43 -9.85 9.60
CA ARG A 181 5.96 -8.70 8.89
C ARG A 181 7.04 -8.05 9.74
N ASP A 182 8.25 -8.02 9.23
CA ASP A 182 9.35 -7.28 9.82
C ASP A 182 9.30 -5.83 9.34
N GLU A 183 8.93 -4.94 10.24
CA GLU A 183 8.85 -3.50 10.02
C GLU A 183 10.15 -2.75 10.34
N THR A 184 11.18 -3.44 10.83
CA THR A 184 12.46 -2.84 11.22
C THR A 184 13.30 -2.40 10.02
N THR A 185 13.05 -2.97 8.84
CA THR A 185 13.79 -2.69 7.62
C THR A 185 12.86 -2.28 6.48
N TRP A 186 13.27 -1.27 5.71
CA TRP A 186 12.57 -0.85 4.50
C TRP A 186 13.38 -1.25 3.26
N PRO A 187 12.81 -1.97 2.28
CA PRO A 187 11.44 -2.50 2.24
C PRO A 187 11.20 -3.64 3.24
N TYR A 188 9.96 -3.75 3.71
CA TYR A 188 9.54 -4.76 4.71
C TYR A 188 9.85 -6.18 4.26
N SER A 189 10.28 -7.01 5.22
CA SER A 189 10.54 -8.43 5.01
C SER A 189 9.41 -9.26 5.60
N TYR A 190 9.10 -10.38 4.97
CA TYR A 190 8.04 -11.29 5.43
C TYR A 190 8.65 -12.65 5.78
N ILE A 191 8.31 -13.15 6.96
CA ILE A 191 8.76 -14.45 7.47
C ILE A 191 7.52 -15.31 7.72
N VAL A 192 7.50 -16.51 7.16
CA VAL A 192 6.43 -17.48 7.43
C VAL A 192 6.81 -18.28 8.68
N PRO A 193 5.98 -18.30 9.74
CA PRO A 193 6.15 -19.17 10.91
C PRO A 193 6.09 -20.65 10.52
N GLU A 194 6.83 -21.50 11.22
CA GLU A 194 6.91 -22.93 10.89
C GLU A 194 5.56 -23.67 10.95
N GLU A 195 4.64 -23.21 11.78
CA GLU A 195 3.28 -23.75 11.90
C GLU A 195 2.52 -23.68 10.56
N ILE A 196 2.64 -22.56 9.85
CA ILE A 196 2.00 -22.34 8.56
C ILE A 196 2.77 -23.02 7.42
N LYS A 197 4.09 -23.13 7.54
CA LYS A 197 4.90 -23.92 6.60
C LYS A 197 4.43 -25.38 6.56
N LYS A 198 4.17 -25.97 7.73
CA LYS A 198 3.68 -27.34 7.84
C LYS A 198 2.26 -27.48 7.29
N ALA A 199 1.36 -26.55 7.62
CA ALA A 199 -0.02 -26.58 7.14
C ALA A 199 -0.12 -26.54 5.60
N VAL A 200 0.65 -25.65 4.94
CA VAL A 200 0.65 -25.55 3.47
C VAL A 200 1.34 -26.74 2.80
N LEU A 201 2.38 -27.29 3.41
CA LEU A 201 3.05 -28.48 2.89
C LEU A 201 2.17 -29.74 3.02
N GLU A 202 1.39 -29.85 4.09
CA GLU A 202 0.45 -30.94 4.34
C GLU A 202 -0.81 -30.81 3.44
N GLU A 203 -1.30 -29.59 3.21
CA GLU A 203 -2.43 -29.33 2.31
C GLU A 203 -2.06 -29.55 0.82
N ALA A 204 -0.76 -29.46 0.47
CA ALA A 204 -0.25 -29.85 -0.85
C ALA A 204 -0.16 -31.37 -1.06
N GLN A 205 -0.48 -32.19 -0.05
CA GLN A 205 -0.62 -33.64 -0.17
C GLN A 205 -2.08 -34.10 0.07
N PRO A 206 -2.93 -34.08 -0.97
CA PRO A 206 -4.03 -35.02 -1.04
C PRO A 206 -3.99 -35.75 -2.39
N ALA A 207 -3.43 -36.97 -2.39
CA ALA A 207 -3.75 -38.11 -3.27
C ALA A 207 -2.55 -39.06 -3.45
N ALA A 208 -2.19 -39.77 -2.39
CA ALA A 208 -1.46 -41.03 -2.52
C ALA A 208 -1.79 -41.91 -1.31
N GLN A 209 -3.03 -42.43 -1.27
CA GLN A 209 -3.41 -43.63 -0.51
C GLN A 209 -4.89 -43.95 -0.76
N GLY A 210 -5.15 -45.15 -1.30
CA GLY A 210 -6.47 -45.80 -1.36
C GLY A 210 -6.89 -46.24 -2.75
#